data_AF-A0A7S2KAP4-F1
#
_entry.id   AF-A0A7S2KAP4-F1
#
_cell.length_a   1.000
_cell.length_b   1.000
_cell.length_c   1.000
_cell.angle_alpha   90.00
_cell.angle_beta   90.00
_cell.angle_gamma   90.00
#
_symmetry.space_group_name_H-M   'P 1'
#
loop_
_entity.id
_entity.type
_entity.pdbx_description
1 polymer ?
#
loop_
_entity_poly.entity_id
_entity_poly.type
_entity_poly.pdbx_seq_one_letter_code
_entity_poly.pdbx_strand_id
1 'polypeptide(L)'
;ARTSELEAALRLVFHYCEGLSPAATSLALEAGPFRQVIEALHQSDVAYHPHREVVILYYDIVVRYAKVLKENQELLPGILSAMSGTQGLQHPHPRVRSRSCYLLLRLVKEMGPILRPFVETAVSGTQ
;
A
#
# COMPACT_ATOMS: atom_id res chain seq x y z
N ALA A 1 1.38 18.09 -3.75
CA ALA A 1 2.20 18.48 -2.58
C ALA A 1 3.67 18.54 -2.98
N ARG A 2 4.54 19.26 -2.26
CA ARG A 2 5.98 19.17 -2.50
C ARG A 2 6.43 17.74 -2.14
N THR A 3 7.30 17.15 -2.97
CA THR A 3 7.77 15.78 -2.77
C THR A 3 8.33 15.53 -1.37
N SER A 4 9.07 16.49 -0.82
CA SER A 4 9.65 16.40 0.52
C SER A 4 8.61 16.35 1.65
N GLU A 5 7.50 17.10 1.52
CA GLU A 5 6.44 17.14 2.53
C GLU A 5 5.64 15.83 2.51
N LEU A 6 5.33 15.34 1.31
CA LEU A 6 4.63 14.06 1.15
C LEU A 6 5.49 12.91 1.65
N GLU A 7 6.78 12.87 1.30
CA GLU A 7 7.70 11.85 1.81
C GLU A 7 7.77 11.88 3.34
N ALA A 8 7.90 13.07 3.95
CA ALA A 8 7.91 13.21 5.40
C ALA A 8 6.61 12.70 6.03
N ALA A 9 5.45 13.06 5.47
CA ALA A 9 4.15 12.58 5.94
C ALA A 9 4.04 11.06 5.84
N LEU A 10 4.44 10.45 4.72
CA LEU A 10 4.42 9.00 4.55
C LEU A 10 5.38 8.29 5.51
N ARG A 11 6.54 8.87 5.81
CA ARG A 11 7.46 8.31 6.82
C ARG A 11 6.83 8.33 8.21
N LEU A 12 6.17 9.42 8.60
CA LEU A 12 5.45 9.48 9.87
C LEU A 12 4.34 8.43 9.94
N VAL A 13 3.55 8.30 8.87
CA VAL A 13 2.52 7.25 8.77
C VAL A 13 3.15 5.86 8.90
N PHE A 14 4.23 5.59 8.16
CA PHE A 14 4.92 4.29 8.19
C PHE A 14 5.42 3.94 9.59
N HIS A 15 6.00 4.90 10.32
CA HIS A 15 6.60 4.65 11.64
C HIS A 15 5.61 4.77 12.81
N TYR A 16 4.36 5.21 12.57
CA TYR A 16 3.39 5.54 13.62
C TYR A 16 3.19 4.43 14.66
N CYS A 17 3.14 3.17 14.22
CA CYS A 17 2.88 2.03 15.11
C CYS A 17 4.14 1.31 15.63
N GLU A 18 5.36 1.75 15.33
CA GLU A 18 6.57 0.96 15.62
C GLU A 18 6.86 0.76 17.12
N GLY A 19 6.44 1.72 17.95
CA GLY A 19 6.58 1.62 19.40
C GLY A 19 5.35 1.08 20.12
N LEU A 20 4.28 0.75 19.39
CA LEU A 20 3.02 0.32 19.98
C LEU A 20 3.03 -1.19 20.27
N SER A 21 2.32 -1.61 21.32
CA SER A 21 2.04 -3.02 21.54
C SER A 21 1.17 -3.58 20.40
N PRO A 22 1.14 -4.90 20.18
CA PRO A 22 0.26 -5.50 19.17
C PRO A 22 -1.22 -5.13 19.38
N ALA A 23 -1.68 -5.07 20.64
CA ALA A 23 -3.05 -4.68 20.98
C ALA A 23 -3.32 -3.20 20.66
N ALA A 24 -2.40 -2.29 21.00
CA ALA A 24 -2.53 -0.86 20.69
C ALA A 24 -2.50 -0.61 19.18
N THR A 25 -1.65 -1.35 18.44
CA THR A 25 -1.61 -1.32 16.98
C THR A 25 -2.95 -1.80 16.38
N SER A 26 -3.48 -2.91 16.91
CA SER A 26 -4.78 -3.45 16.50
C SER A 26 -5.89 -2.41 16.63
N LEU A 27 -5.95 -1.76 17.80
CA LEU A 27 -6.93 -0.73 18.10
C LEU A 27 -6.81 0.48 17.17
N ALA A 28 -5.59 0.97 16.92
CA ALA A 28 -5.35 2.10 16.03
C ALA A 28 -5.77 1.84 14.57
N LEU A 29 -5.76 0.57 14.14
CA LEU A 29 -6.17 0.14 12.80
C LEU A 29 -7.65 -0.24 12.69
N GLU A 30 -8.28 -0.66 13.79
CA GLU A 30 -9.71 -1.02 13.84
C GLU A 30 -10.61 0.21 13.86
N ALA A 31 -10.30 1.16 14.73
CA ALA A 31 -11.13 2.34 14.92
C ALA A 31 -10.27 3.54 15.31
N GLY A 32 -10.52 4.68 14.65
CA GLY A 32 -9.93 5.95 15.02
C GLY A 32 -9.30 6.72 13.86
N PRO A 33 -8.67 7.87 14.16
CA PRO A 33 -8.15 8.79 13.15
C PRO A 33 -7.05 8.18 12.29
N PHE A 34 -6.23 7.28 12.86
CA PHE A 34 -5.14 6.68 12.11
C PHE A 34 -5.63 5.77 10.97
N ARG A 35 -6.65 4.95 11.23
CA ARG A 35 -7.35 4.18 10.18
C ARG A 35 -7.84 5.10 9.06
N GLN A 36 -8.50 6.22 9.40
CA GLN A 36 -9.00 7.18 8.41
C GLN A 36 -7.88 7.78 7.56
N VAL A 37 -6.70 8.04 8.15
CA VAL A 37 -5.52 8.48 7.41
C VAL A 37 -5.04 7.42 6.41
N ILE A 38 -5.01 6.15 6.80
CA ILE A 38 -4.64 5.04 5.92
C ILE A 38 -5.65 4.88 4.77
N GLU A 39 -6.95 4.91 5.07
CA GLU A 39 -8.01 4.81 4.05
C GLU A 39 -7.97 6.00 3.08
N ALA A 40 -7.82 7.23 3.58
CA ALA A 40 -7.66 8.42 2.75
C ALA A 40 -6.40 8.35 1.86
N LEU A 41 -5.31 7.79 2.39
CA LEU A 41 -4.10 7.58 1.60
C LEU A 41 -4.33 6.58 0.47
N HIS A 42 -5.07 5.49 0.71
CA HIS A 42 -5.42 4.51 -0.33
C HIS A 42 -6.35 5.07 -1.42
N GLN A 43 -7.18 6.06 -1.07
CA GLN A 43 -8.07 6.76 -2.01
C GLN A 43 -7.40 7.93 -2.73
N SER A 44 -6.19 8.32 -2.31
CA SER A 44 -5.44 9.42 -2.92
C SER A 44 -4.72 8.99 -4.21
N ASP A 45 -4.14 9.98 -4.90
CA ASP A 45 -3.34 9.79 -6.11
C ASP A 45 -1.86 9.48 -5.82
N VAL A 46 -1.49 9.16 -4.57
CA VAL A 46 -0.09 8.95 -4.14
C VAL A 46 0.65 7.90 -4.98
N ALA A 47 -0.04 6.87 -5.47
CA ALA A 47 0.54 5.83 -6.33
C ALA A 47 1.05 6.37 -7.67
N TYR A 48 0.50 7.50 -8.14
CA TYR A 48 0.85 8.15 -9.40
C TYR A 48 1.90 9.26 -9.23
N HIS A 49 2.45 9.42 -8.03
CA HIS A 49 3.43 10.45 -7.74
C HIS A 49 4.73 10.23 -8.56
N PRO A 50 5.30 11.25 -9.21
CA PRO A 50 6.43 11.08 -10.13
C PRO A 50 7.73 10.60 -9.45
N HIS A 51 7.86 10.83 -8.14
CA HIS A 51 9.05 10.44 -7.39
C HIS A 51 8.98 8.98 -6.92
N ARG A 52 9.86 8.13 -7.46
CA ARG A 52 9.92 6.68 -7.18
C ARG A 52 9.91 6.29 -5.71
N GLU A 53 10.60 7.04 -4.83
CA GLU A 53 10.69 6.67 -3.42
C GLU A 53 9.38 6.92 -2.68
N VAL A 54 8.55 7.87 -3.15
CA VAL A 54 7.21 8.10 -2.61
C VAL A 54 6.31 6.92 -2.94
N VAL A 55 6.35 6.45 -4.20
CA VAL A 55 5.56 5.29 -4.65
C VAL A 55 5.98 4.01 -3.91
N ILE A 56 7.30 3.78 -3.78
CA ILE A 56 7.81 2.63 -3.03
C ILE A 56 7.37 2.68 -1.56
N LEU A 57 7.51 3.84 -0.91
CA LEU A 57 7.12 4.03 0.49
C LEU A 57 5.61 3.86 0.69
N TYR A 58 4.80 4.30 -0.28
CA TYR A 58 3.37 4.06 -0.28
C TYR A 58 3.05 2.55 -0.31
N TYR A 59 3.69 1.77 -1.18
CA TYR A 59 3.46 0.32 -1.20
C TYR A 59 3.98 -0.39 0.04
N ASP A 60 5.03 0.12 0.68
CA ASP A 60 5.48 -0.35 1.98
C ASP A 60 4.40 -0.13 3.07
N ILE A 61 3.70 1.01 3.04
CA ILE A 61 2.55 1.31 3.91
C ILE A 61 1.37 0.38 3.63
N VAL A 62 1.04 0.15 2.35
CA VAL A 62 -0.01 -0.80 1.91
C VAL A 62 0.22 -2.18 2.53
N VAL A 63 1.44 -2.70 2.46
CA VAL A 63 1.77 -4.02 3.03
C VAL A 63 1.78 -3.98 4.56
N ARG A 64 2.37 -2.94 5.17
CA ARG A 64 2.49 -2.82 6.63
C ARG A 64 1.12 -2.75 7.30
N TYR A 65 0.16 -2.05 6.70
CA TYR A 65 -1.18 -1.84 7.26
C TYR A 65 -2.26 -2.62 6.51
N ALA A 66 -1.90 -3.76 5.91
CA ALA A 66 -2.83 -4.61 5.16
C ALA A 66 -4.06 -5.06 5.98
N LYS A 67 -4.01 -5.00 7.32
CA LYS A 67 -5.18 -5.21 8.17
C LYS A 67 -6.36 -4.31 7.78
N VAL A 68 -6.11 -3.02 7.46
CA VAL A 68 -7.16 -2.09 7.01
C VAL A 68 -7.81 -2.59 5.72
N LEU A 69 -7.03 -3.17 4.81
CA LEU A 69 -7.54 -3.74 3.55
C LEU A 69 -8.34 -5.03 3.75
N LYS A 70 -8.02 -5.82 4.79
CA LYS A 70 -8.82 -7.00 5.16
C LYS A 70 -10.23 -6.60 5.62
N GLU A 71 -10.32 -5.49 6.33
CA GLU A 71 -11.56 -4.93 6.87
C GLU A 71 -12.33 -4.07 5.86
N ASN A 72 -11.63 -3.42 4.92
CA ASN A 72 -12.21 -2.59 3.85
C ASN A 72 -11.67 -3.02 2.48
N GLN A 73 -12.28 -4.06 1.91
CA GLN A 73 -11.83 -4.71 0.67
C GLN A 73 -12.11 -3.88 -0.58
N GLU A 74 -12.97 -2.86 -0.50
CA GLU A 74 -13.29 -1.97 -1.63
C GLU A 74 -12.07 -1.17 -2.12
N LEU A 75 -11.04 -1.04 -1.28
CA LEU A 75 -9.78 -0.37 -1.60
C LEU A 75 -8.83 -1.26 -2.44
N LEU A 76 -9.02 -2.58 -2.44
CA LEU A 76 -8.10 -3.52 -3.08
C LEU A 76 -7.98 -3.36 -4.60
N PRO A 77 -9.06 -3.20 -5.39
CA PRO A 77 -8.96 -3.12 -6.84
C PRO A 77 -8.04 -1.99 -7.32
N GLY A 78 -8.15 -0.80 -6.71
CA GLY A 78 -7.32 0.36 -7.06
C GLY A 78 -5.85 0.13 -6.75
N ILE A 79 -5.55 -0.42 -5.57
CA ILE A 79 -4.18 -0.72 -5.13
C ILE A 79 -3.54 -1.79 -6.02
N LEU A 80 -4.26 -2.89 -6.27
CA LEU A 80 -3.76 -3.99 -7.10
C LEU A 80 -3.54 -3.52 -8.54
N SER A 81 -4.46 -2.74 -9.10
CA SER A 81 -4.31 -2.14 -10.43
C SER A 81 -3.06 -1.25 -10.51
N ALA A 82 -2.82 -0.39 -9.51
CA ALA A 82 -1.64 0.46 -9.47
C ALA A 82 -0.33 -0.35 -9.34
N MET A 83 -0.29 -1.33 -8.43
CA MET A 83 0.87 -2.19 -8.21
C MET A 83 1.19 -3.06 -9.42
N SER A 84 0.18 -3.58 -10.12
CA SER A 84 0.37 -4.43 -11.28
C SER A 84 0.64 -3.62 -12.55
N GLY A 85 0.13 -2.40 -12.66
CA GLY A 85 0.30 -1.55 -13.85
C GLY A 85 1.62 -0.75 -13.89
N THR A 86 1.54 0.40 -14.56
CA THR A 86 2.67 1.31 -14.85
C THR A 86 3.26 1.97 -13.60
N GLN A 87 2.53 1.96 -12.48
CA GLN A 87 2.99 2.50 -11.20
C GLN A 87 3.72 1.45 -10.35
N GLY A 88 3.86 0.20 -10.83
CA GLY A 88 4.54 -0.86 -10.10
C GLY A 88 5.31 -1.82 -11.01
N LEU A 89 4.72 -2.96 -11.37
CA LEU A 89 5.40 -4.02 -12.13
C LEU A 89 5.85 -3.57 -13.52
N GLN A 90 5.10 -2.67 -14.16
CA GLN A 90 5.43 -2.16 -15.49
C GLN A 90 6.17 -0.81 -15.43
N HIS A 91 6.60 -0.37 -14.24
CA HIS A 91 7.24 0.93 -14.07
C HIS A 91 8.57 1.02 -14.85
N PRO A 92 8.93 2.16 -15.48
CA PRO A 92 10.14 2.29 -16.30
C PRO A 92 11.44 2.07 -15.50
N HIS A 93 11.43 2.47 -14.23
CA HIS A 93 12.59 2.32 -13.34
C HIS A 93 12.70 0.90 -12.74
N PRO A 94 13.82 0.18 -12.93
CA PRO A 94 13.98 -1.21 -12.49
C PRO A 94 13.81 -1.43 -10.98
N ARG A 95 14.34 -0.51 -10.15
CA ARG A 95 14.16 -0.56 -8.68
C ARG A 95 12.68 -0.58 -8.26
N VAL A 96 11.82 0.18 -8.95
CA VAL A 96 10.39 0.21 -8.63
C VAL A 96 9.74 -1.11 -9.02
N ARG A 97 10.07 -1.67 -10.19
CA ARG A 97 9.55 -2.99 -10.61
C ARG A 97 9.89 -4.09 -9.62
N SER A 98 11.18 -4.24 -9.29
CA SER A 98 11.64 -5.30 -8.37
C SER A 98 11.03 -5.14 -6.98
N ARG A 99 10.95 -3.91 -6.47
CA ARG A 99 10.36 -3.63 -5.16
C ARG A 99 8.84 -3.86 -5.16
N SER A 100 8.13 -3.43 -6.20
CA SER A 100 6.69 -3.64 -6.34
C SER A 100 6.35 -5.11 -6.47
N CYS A 101 7.14 -5.90 -7.21
CA CYS A 101 6.99 -7.35 -7.29
C CYS A 101 7.11 -8.01 -5.91
N TYR A 102 8.15 -7.65 -5.15
CA TYR A 102 8.32 -8.14 -3.79
C TYR A 102 7.15 -7.75 -2.87
N LEU A 103 6.71 -6.49 -2.91
CA LEU A 103 5.63 -5.98 -2.06
C LEU A 103 4.28 -6.58 -2.45
N LEU A 104 3.99 -6.76 -3.74
CA LEU A 104 2.79 -7.43 -4.21
C LEU A 104 2.77 -8.88 -3.70
N LEU A 105 3.89 -9.61 -3.80
CA LEU A 105 3.99 -10.96 -3.25
C LEU A 105 3.75 -10.98 -1.73
N ARG A 106 4.28 -10.00 -0.99
CA ARG A 106 4.02 -9.90 0.45
C ARG A 106 2.56 -9.61 0.74
N LEU A 107 1.94 -8.68 0.02
CA LEU A 107 0.51 -8.37 0.16
C LEU A 107 -0.33 -9.61 -0.12
N VAL A 108 -0.02 -10.36 -1.18
CA VAL A 108 -0.71 -11.61 -1.52
C VAL A 108 -0.65 -12.61 -0.39
N LYS A 109 0.54 -12.81 0.20
CA LYS A 109 0.73 -13.69 1.35
C LYS A 109 -0.04 -13.21 2.59
N GLU A 110 -0.07 -11.91 2.83
CA GLU A 110 -0.73 -11.31 3.99
C GLU A 110 -2.26 -11.40 3.89
N MET A 111 -2.82 -11.17 2.71
CA MET A 111 -4.27 -11.19 2.48
C MET A 111 -4.85 -12.60 2.34
N GLY A 112 -4.04 -13.57 1.87
CA GLY A 112 -4.43 -14.97 1.78
C GLY A 112 -5.73 -15.19 0.98
N PRO A 113 -6.72 -15.94 1.49
CA PRO A 113 -7.95 -16.26 0.76
C PRO A 113 -8.79 -15.04 0.35
N ILE A 114 -8.66 -13.91 1.03
CA ILE A 114 -9.43 -12.68 0.74
C ILE A 114 -9.16 -12.18 -0.69
N LEU A 115 -7.97 -12.46 -1.24
CA LEU A 115 -7.62 -12.02 -2.59
C LEU A 115 -8.22 -12.83 -3.72
N ARG A 116 -8.88 -13.97 -3.45
CA ARG A 116 -9.44 -14.84 -4.50
C ARG A 116 -10.31 -14.10 -5.53
N PRO A 117 -11.22 -13.18 -5.13
CA PRO A 117 -12.02 -12.41 -6.09
C PRO A 117 -11.22 -11.40 -6.92
N PHE A 118 -9.99 -11.08 -6.50
CA PHE A 118 -9.16 -10.01 -7.07
C PHE A 118 -7.92 -10.52 -7.82
N VAL A 119 -7.80 -11.85 -8.01
CA VAL A 119 -6.62 -12.48 -8.62
C VAL A 119 -6.37 -11.92 -10.02
N GLU A 120 -7.41 -11.78 -10.83
CA GLU A 120 -7.29 -11.24 -12.19
C GLU A 120 -6.68 -9.83 -12.20
N THR A 121 -7.15 -8.96 -11.30
CA THR A 121 -6.59 -7.62 -11.13
C THR A 121 -5.11 -7.68 -10.74
N ALA A 122 -4.74 -8.57 -9.80
CA ALA A 122 -3.38 -8.71 -9.31
C ALA A 122 -2.40 -9.23 -10.39
N VAL A 123 -2.84 -10.11 -11.29
CA VAL A 123 -1.96 -10.70 -12.32
C VAL A 123 -1.98 -9.95 -13.65
N SER A 124 -2.90 -9.01 -13.84
CA SER A 124 -3.10 -8.27 -15.10
C SER A 124 -1.83 -7.67 -15.69
N GLY A 125 -0.90 -7.21 -14.85
CA GLY A 125 0.34 -6.57 -15.29
C GLY A 125 1.59 -7.45 -15.28
N THR A 126 1.45 -8.76 -15.06
CA THR A 126 2.56 -9.73 -15.12
C THR A 126 2.80 -10.33 -16.51
N GLN A 127 1.93 -10.02 -17.48
CA GLN A 127 1.98 -10.54 -18.86
C GLN A 127 2.93 -9.73 -19.74
#